data_AF-A0A4Y9ZH69-F1
#
_entry.id   AF-A0A4Y9ZH69-F1
#
_cell.length_a   1.000
_cell.length_b   1.000
_cell.length_c   1.000
_cell.angle_alpha   90.00
_cell.angle_beta   90.00
_cell.angle_gamma   90.00
#
_symmetry.space_group_name_H-M   'P 1'
#
loop_
_entity.id
_entity.type
_entity.pdbx_description
1 polymer ?
#
loop_
_entity_poly.entity_id
_entity_poly.type
_entity_poly.pdbx_seq_one_letter_code
_entity_poly.pdbx_strand_id
1 'polypeptide(L)'
;MFETARLTLRAFRKDDVTPLVKAFNTYAVQVRSSPNFVVPQPEPQSEAAQLEFVKECTLCAIVEDRDVEVGLSIELGSWGKGYGTEVMKWLVDYGFRGLGMHRLSLVTYATNEAALALYKKTGLVYEGAKKKAAWVDGQWVDLVAMGIVDEDFWAAQKTAAGCPAARPEPKSARAVFMDRRVVQRYKDAQRPCSAPTAAQHTTMFETAHLLLRGYRKSDADALHDSWNTYAVQVLATTGYVVPHPESYKASTEWWLAQALLFVVVEDKESGKYVGRASLRGATPRDRDAEVAISLSPEWWGKGYGTEIMTWLVDYGFRGLGLHRLSLSATSNNNRALALYKKVGFVEEIVRKKAAWSEGRWEDVIEMGIVEDDFARHAQTETLESKKV
;
A
#
# COMPACT_ATOMS: atom_id res chain seq x y z
N MET A 1 16.03 -18.46 17.08
CA MET A 1 15.35 -19.55 16.35
C MET A 1 14.10 -19.87 17.15
N PHE A 2 13.01 -20.19 16.48
CA PHE A 2 11.75 -20.58 17.10
C PHE A 2 11.39 -21.97 16.61
N GLU A 3 10.79 -22.76 17.49
CA GLU A 3 10.32 -24.09 17.16
C GLU A 3 8.80 -24.11 17.18
N THR A 4 8.24 -24.79 16.18
CA THR A 4 6.84 -25.19 16.13
C THR A 4 6.77 -26.70 16.32
N ALA A 5 5.59 -27.31 16.20
CA ALA A 5 5.45 -28.74 16.40
C ALA A 5 6.27 -29.57 15.38
N ARG A 6 6.47 -29.03 14.17
CA ARG A 6 7.11 -29.74 13.05
C ARG A 6 8.16 -28.91 12.31
N LEU A 7 8.26 -27.61 12.55
CA LEU A 7 9.15 -26.72 11.80
C LEU A 7 10.06 -25.92 12.74
N THR A 8 11.29 -25.67 12.27
CA THR A 8 12.21 -24.71 12.88
C THR A 8 12.21 -23.42 12.08
N LEU A 9 11.82 -22.32 12.71
CA LEU A 9 11.80 -20.99 12.13
C LEU A 9 13.08 -20.23 12.53
N ARG A 10 13.76 -19.64 11.55
CA ARG A 10 14.98 -18.85 11.78
C ARG A 10 15.02 -17.63 10.88
N ALA A 11 15.82 -16.64 11.28
CA ALA A 11 16.06 -15.46 10.46
C ALA A 11 16.68 -15.84 9.11
N PHE A 12 16.29 -15.08 8.08
CA PHE A 12 16.84 -15.18 6.73
C PHE A 12 18.34 -14.87 6.73
N ARG A 13 19.12 -15.65 5.98
CA ARG A 13 20.56 -15.52 5.82
C ARG A 13 20.89 -15.39 4.34
N LYS A 14 22.05 -14.80 4.03
CA LYS A 14 22.51 -14.65 2.64
C LYS A 14 22.56 -15.98 1.88
N ASP A 15 22.90 -17.08 2.56
CA ASP A 15 22.99 -18.40 1.94
C ASP A 15 21.63 -18.99 1.56
N ASP A 16 20.53 -18.43 2.08
CA ASP A 16 19.15 -18.85 1.76
C ASP A 16 18.68 -18.31 0.39
N VAL A 17 19.38 -17.32 -0.18
CA VAL A 17 18.99 -16.69 -1.46
C VAL A 17 18.94 -17.71 -2.59
N THR A 18 19.93 -18.60 -2.69
CA THR A 18 20.00 -19.57 -3.80
C THR A 18 18.87 -20.60 -3.75
N PRO A 19 18.61 -21.28 -2.60
CA PRO A 19 17.41 -22.12 -2.45
C PRO A 19 16.11 -21.35 -2.71
N LEU A 20 16.00 -20.10 -2.25
CA LEU A 20 14.81 -19.28 -2.41
C LEU A 20 14.53 -18.98 -3.90
N VAL A 21 15.53 -18.53 -4.65
CA VAL A 21 15.42 -18.25 -6.09
C VAL A 21 15.05 -19.52 -6.86
N LYS A 22 15.66 -20.67 -6.54
CA LYS A 22 15.29 -21.95 -7.15
C LYS A 22 13.82 -22.26 -6.93
N ALA A 23 13.33 -22.10 -5.70
CA ALA A 23 11.96 -22.41 -5.33
C ALA A 23 10.93 -21.44 -5.95
N PHE A 24 11.28 -20.16 -6.12
CA PHE A 24 10.48 -19.19 -6.87
C PHE A 24 10.44 -19.51 -8.36
N ASN A 25 11.56 -19.89 -8.95
CA ASN A 25 11.61 -20.27 -10.36
C ASN A 25 10.80 -21.54 -10.63
N THR A 26 10.88 -22.56 -9.75
CA THR A 26 10.03 -23.75 -9.86
C THR A 26 8.54 -23.39 -9.79
N TYR A 27 8.14 -22.52 -8.86
CA TYR A 27 6.77 -22.03 -8.76
C TYR A 27 6.34 -21.24 -10.01
N ALA A 28 7.15 -20.30 -10.47
CA ALA A 28 6.86 -19.48 -11.65
C ALA A 28 6.78 -20.30 -12.94
N VAL A 29 7.61 -21.35 -13.08
CA VAL A 29 7.57 -22.29 -14.21
C VAL A 29 6.32 -23.16 -14.12
N GLN A 30 5.99 -23.71 -12.95
CA GLN A 30 4.85 -24.63 -12.80
C GLN A 30 3.49 -23.94 -12.91
N VAL A 31 3.34 -22.71 -12.39
CA VAL A 31 2.09 -21.93 -12.53
C VAL A 31 1.87 -21.49 -13.98
N ARG A 32 2.93 -21.24 -14.74
CA ARG A 32 2.85 -20.89 -16.18
C ARG A 32 2.72 -22.09 -17.12
N SER A 33 2.80 -23.32 -16.62
CA SER A 33 2.88 -24.53 -17.45
C SER A 33 1.72 -25.49 -17.18
N SER A 34 0.66 -25.44 -17.98
CA SER A 34 -0.12 -26.61 -18.39
C SER A 34 -0.88 -26.30 -19.67
N PRO A 35 -0.93 -27.21 -20.68
CA PRO A 35 -1.19 -28.64 -20.49
C PRO A 35 -0.27 -29.66 -21.20
N ASN A 36 0.75 -29.28 -21.99
CA ASN A 36 1.52 -30.26 -22.81
C ASN A 36 3.05 -30.11 -22.70
N PHE A 37 3.63 -30.28 -21.51
CA PHE A 37 5.08 -30.46 -21.42
C PHE A 37 5.50 -31.33 -20.23
N VAL A 38 6.24 -32.40 -20.51
CA VAL A 38 6.86 -33.29 -19.51
C VAL A 38 8.19 -32.67 -19.09
N VAL A 39 8.34 -32.38 -17.79
CA VAL A 39 9.61 -31.92 -17.21
C VAL A 39 10.50 -33.14 -16.92
N PRO A 40 11.78 -33.17 -17.31
CA PRO A 40 12.68 -34.26 -16.94
C PRO A 40 12.93 -34.24 -15.43
N GLN A 41 12.80 -35.41 -14.79
CA GLN A 41 13.14 -35.60 -13.39
C GLN A 41 14.66 -35.48 -13.21
N PRO A 42 15.18 -34.67 -12.26
CA PRO A 42 16.60 -34.73 -11.91
C PRO A 42 16.89 -36.04 -11.18
N GLU A 43 18.01 -36.68 -11.54
CA GLU A 43 18.49 -37.92 -10.92
C GLU A 43 18.72 -37.77 -9.41
N PRO A 44 18.48 -38.82 -8.61
CA PRO A 44 18.62 -38.76 -7.17
C PRO A 44 20.10 -38.64 -6.79
N GLN A 45 20.46 -37.54 -6.13
CA GLN A 45 21.73 -37.44 -5.41
C GLN A 45 21.54 -37.69 -3.91
N SER A 46 22.52 -38.40 -3.37
CA SER A 46 22.61 -39.10 -2.08
C SER A 46 21.94 -38.46 -0.87
N GLU A 47 21.32 -39.34 -0.07
CA GLU A 47 20.82 -39.15 1.30
C GLU A 47 21.89 -38.54 2.22
N ALA A 48 21.81 -37.23 2.44
CA ALA A 48 22.20 -36.61 3.69
C ALA A 48 20.92 -35.98 4.26
N ALA A 49 20.70 -36.08 5.57
CA ALA A 49 19.52 -35.55 6.25
C ALA A 49 19.35 -34.04 5.97
N GLN A 50 18.67 -33.72 4.87
CA GLN A 50 18.36 -32.36 4.47
C GLN A 50 17.18 -31.93 5.33
N LEU A 51 17.41 -30.93 6.18
CA LEU A 51 16.33 -30.08 6.68
C LEU A 51 15.53 -29.61 5.44
N GLU A 52 14.37 -30.21 5.19
CA GLU A 52 13.46 -29.79 4.12
C GLU A 52 13.11 -28.32 4.35
N PHE A 53 13.63 -27.45 3.49
CA PHE A 53 13.49 -26.01 3.61
C PHE A 53 12.06 -25.61 3.22
N VAL A 54 11.18 -25.41 4.20
CA VAL A 54 9.81 -24.95 3.97
C VAL A 54 9.79 -23.43 3.71
N LYS A 55 10.30 -23.05 2.53
CA LYS A 55 10.32 -21.73 1.86
C LYS A 55 10.54 -20.48 2.72
N GLU A 56 9.51 -19.72 3.09
CA GLU A 56 9.71 -18.42 3.75
C GLU A 56 8.41 -17.93 4.43
N CYS A 57 8.57 -17.31 5.60
CA CYS A 57 7.57 -16.43 6.17
C CYS A 57 8.18 -15.07 6.48
N THR A 58 7.47 -14.00 6.16
CA THR A 58 7.93 -12.63 6.30
C THR A 58 6.94 -11.85 7.16
N LEU A 59 7.46 -11.10 8.14
CA LEU A 59 6.70 -10.07 8.83
C LEU A 59 7.31 -8.73 8.43
N CYS A 60 6.56 -7.91 7.69
CA CYS A 60 6.94 -6.55 7.34
C CYS A 60 6.17 -5.58 8.24
N ALA A 61 6.82 -5.10 9.30
CA ALA A 61 6.17 -4.21 10.26
C ALA A 61 6.13 -2.78 9.73
N ILE A 62 4.93 -2.18 9.69
CA ILE A 62 4.75 -0.75 9.58
C ILE A 62 4.73 -0.22 11.01
N VAL A 63 5.89 0.27 11.45
CA VAL A 63 6.21 0.52 12.86
C VAL A 63 5.31 1.59 13.51
N GLU A 64 4.84 2.56 12.72
CA GLU A 64 4.12 3.75 13.22
C GLU A 64 2.73 3.40 13.77
N ASP A 65 1.95 2.60 13.04
CA ASP A 65 0.59 2.19 13.43
C ASP A 65 0.55 0.85 14.17
N ARG A 66 1.71 0.24 14.45
CA ARG A 66 1.80 -1.14 14.96
C ARG A 66 0.95 -2.13 14.15
N ASP A 67 0.86 -1.89 12.84
CA ASP A 67 0.31 -2.81 11.85
C ASP A 67 1.49 -3.58 11.22
N VAL A 68 1.34 -4.89 11.06
CA VAL A 68 2.35 -5.72 10.40
C VAL A 68 1.72 -6.48 9.25
N GLU A 69 2.30 -6.32 8.07
CA GLU A 69 1.93 -7.10 6.91
C GLU A 69 2.58 -8.49 7.00
N VAL A 70 1.77 -9.52 6.81
CA VAL A 70 2.15 -10.91 6.91
C VAL A 70 2.30 -11.51 5.52
N GLY A 71 3.53 -11.92 5.18
CA GLY A 71 3.84 -12.68 3.98
C GLY A 71 4.05 -14.17 4.32
N LEU A 72 3.44 -15.05 3.52
CA LEU A 72 3.63 -16.49 3.65
C LEU A 72 3.81 -17.15 2.29
N SER A 73 4.89 -17.90 2.11
CA SER A 73 5.13 -18.72 0.93
C SER A 73 5.54 -20.13 1.34
N ILE A 74 4.80 -21.14 0.87
CA ILE A 74 5.06 -22.55 1.16
C ILE A 74 5.43 -23.28 -0.13
N GLU A 75 6.39 -24.21 -0.04
CA GLU A 75 6.80 -25.02 -1.18
C GLU A 75 5.67 -25.90 -1.71
N LEU A 76 5.54 -26.02 -3.04
CA LEU A 76 4.45 -26.76 -3.66
C LEU A 76 4.38 -28.22 -3.17
N GLY A 77 5.53 -28.90 -3.08
CA GLY A 77 5.62 -30.28 -2.54
C GLY A 77 5.28 -30.40 -1.05
N SER A 78 5.10 -29.27 -0.37
CA SER A 78 4.77 -29.15 1.05
C SER A 78 3.34 -28.67 1.29
N TRP A 79 2.55 -28.48 0.22
CA TRP A 79 1.13 -28.14 0.32
C TRP A 79 0.30 -29.34 0.83
N GLY A 80 -0.84 -29.06 1.44
CA GLY A 80 -1.72 -30.08 2.02
C GLY A 80 -1.22 -30.73 3.33
N LYS A 81 0.07 -30.55 3.69
CA LYS A 81 0.67 -31.10 4.92
C LYS A 81 0.36 -30.29 6.19
N GLY A 82 -0.34 -29.17 6.06
CA GLY A 82 -0.74 -28.30 7.17
C GLY A 82 0.33 -27.32 7.68
N TYR A 83 1.50 -27.25 7.03
CA TYR A 83 2.57 -26.33 7.41
C TYR A 83 2.16 -24.86 7.34
N GLY A 84 1.39 -24.46 6.32
CA GLY A 84 0.88 -23.09 6.23
C GLY A 84 0.04 -22.67 7.44
N THR A 85 -0.81 -23.58 7.96
CA THR A 85 -1.60 -23.33 9.19
C THR A 85 -0.72 -23.20 10.41
N GLU A 86 0.30 -24.04 10.53
CA GLU A 86 1.23 -24.02 11.65
C GLU A 86 2.05 -22.73 11.70
N VAL A 87 2.64 -22.34 10.57
CA VAL A 87 3.40 -21.09 10.44
C VAL A 87 2.51 -19.88 10.64
N MET A 88 1.32 -19.85 10.02
CA MET A 88 0.41 -18.71 10.16
C MET A 88 -0.09 -18.52 11.59
N LYS A 89 -0.41 -19.60 12.32
CA LYS A 89 -0.73 -19.52 13.75
C LYS A 89 0.43 -18.95 14.57
N TRP A 90 1.66 -19.39 14.26
CA TRP A 90 2.86 -18.85 14.91
C TRP A 90 3.06 -17.37 14.61
N LEU A 91 2.90 -16.94 13.35
CA LEU A 91 3.01 -15.53 12.95
C LEU A 91 1.99 -14.65 13.67
N VAL A 92 0.74 -15.11 13.76
CA VAL A 92 -0.32 -14.40 14.48
C VAL A 92 0.00 -14.27 15.97
N ASP A 93 0.37 -15.38 16.61
CA ASP A 93 0.71 -15.37 18.04
C ASP A 93 1.97 -14.51 18.32
N TYR A 94 3.01 -14.65 17.50
CA TYR A 94 4.24 -13.88 17.63
C TYR A 94 4.01 -12.39 17.37
N GLY A 95 3.17 -12.03 16.40
CA GLY A 95 2.80 -10.64 16.12
C GLY A 95 2.15 -9.96 17.33
N PHE A 96 1.16 -10.61 17.95
CA PHE A 96 0.45 -10.02 19.10
C PHE A 96 1.19 -10.18 20.42
N ARG A 97 1.70 -11.37 20.75
CA ARG A 97 2.36 -11.67 22.03
C ARG A 97 3.83 -11.28 22.04
N GLY A 98 4.54 -11.57 20.96
CA GLY A 98 5.98 -11.35 20.84
C GLY A 98 6.32 -9.91 20.53
N LEU A 99 5.65 -9.33 19.53
CA LEU A 99 5.93 -7.98 19.03
C LEU A 99 5.01 -6.90 19.62
N GLY A 100 3.86 -7.27 20.21
CA GLY A 100 2.92 -6.31 20.76
C GLY A 100 2.22 -5.45 19.70
N MET A 101 2.06 -6.01 18.49
CA MET A 101 1.40 -5.34 17.38
C MET A 101 -0.08 -5.10 17.70
N HIS A 102 -0.62 -4.00 17.18
CA HIS A 102 -2.05 -3.72 17.26
C HIS A 102 -2.83 -4.48 16.19
N ARG A 103 -2.22 -4.71 15.03
CA ARG A 103 -2.90 -5.23 13.86
C ARG A 103 -1.97 -6.09 13.01
N LEU A 104 -2.52 -7.14 12.44
CA LEU A 104 -1.87 -7.98 11.43
C LEU A 104 -2.73 -7.93 10.16
N SER A 105 -2.10 -7.71 9.02
CA SER A 105 -2.79 -7.58 7.73
C SER A 105 -2.08 -8.37 6.63
N LEU A 106 -2.80 -8.68 5.55
CA LEU A 106 -2.25 -9.26 4.34
C LEU A 106 -3.13 -8.96 3.13
N VAL A 107 -2.54 -9.10 1.94
CA VAL A 107 -3.23 -9.04 0.65
C VAL A 107 -2.91 -10.31 -0.14
N THR A 108 -3.91 -10.89 -0.80
CA THR A 108 -3.74 -12.09 -1.65
C THR A 108 -4.65 -12.05 -2.87
N TYR A 109 -4.37 -12.86 -3.89
CA TYR A 109 -5.25 -13.00 -5.05
C TYR A 109 -6.59 -13.62 -4.66
N ALA A 110 -7.69 -13.09 -5.19
CA ALA A 110 -9.03 -13.65 -4.98
C ALA A 110 -9.15 -15.11 -5.43
N THR A 111 -8.34 -15.52 -6.41
CA THR A 111 -8.28 -16.89 -6.93
C THR A 111 -7.51 -17.86 -6.02
N ASN A 112 -6.81 -17.37 -4.98
CA ASN A 112 -6.03 -18.21 -4.08
C ASN A 112 -6.90 -18.76 -2.93
N GLU A 113 -7.83 -19.65 -3.28
CA GLU A 113 -8.80 -20.23 -2.34
C GLU A 113 -8.14 -20.94 -1.15
N ALA A 114 -7.02 -21.63 -1.40
CA ALA A 114 -6.27 -22.33 -0.35
C ALA A 114 -5.71 -21.36 0.69
N ALA A 115 -5.14 -20.23 0.27
CA ALA A 115 -4.65 -19.20 1.18
C ALA A 115 -5.79 -18.49 1.91
N LEU A 116 -6.89 -18.16 1.22
CA LEU A 116 -8.06 -17.54 1.84
C LEU A 116 -8.68 -18.45 2.93
N ALA A 117 -8.80 -19.75 2.66
CA ALA A 117 -9.28 -20.72 3.66
C ALA A 117 -8.33 -20.82 4.86
N LEU A 118 -7.02 -20.81 4.60
CA LEU A 118 -5.98 -20.78 5.64
C LEU A 118 -6.09 -19.54 6.53
N TYR A 119 -6.17 -18.34 5.94
CA TYR A 119 -6.21 -17.08 6.68
C TYR A 119 -7.47 -16.95 7.54
N LYS A 120 -8.63 -17.34 6.99
CA LYS A 120 -9.89 -17.43 7.75
C LYS A 120 -9.74 -18.38 8.94
N LYS A 121 -9.12 -19.55 8.73
CA LYS A 121 -8.88 -20.55 9.79
C LYS A 121 -7.95 -20.05 10.89
N THR A 122 -7.07 -19.08 10.60
CA THR A 122 -6.17 -18.47 11.58
C THR A 122 -6.70 -17.17 12.18
N GLY A 123 -7.98 -16.86 11.98
CA GLY A 123 -8.68 -15.76 12.65
C GLY A 123 -8.66 -14.43 11.90
N LEU A 124 -8.07 -14.35 10.71
CA LEU A 124 -8.14 -13.14 9.90
C LEU A 124 -9.54 -13.00 9.29
N VAL A 125 -10.04 -11.77 9.28
CA VAL A 125 -11.33 -11.40 8.70
C VAL A 125 -11.14 -10.72 7.36
N TYR A 126 -12.14 -10.86 6.49
CA TYR A 126 -12.17 -10.17 5.21
C TYR A 126 -12.42 -8.67 5.42
N GLU A 127 -11.61 -7.84 4.78
CA GLU A 127 -11.69 -6.37 4.89
C GLU A 127 -12.10 -5.71 3.58
N GLY A 128 -12.06 -6.43 2.47
CA GLY A 128 -12.41 -5.92 1.16
C GLY A 128 -11.58 -6.52 0.04
N ALA A 129 -11.80 -6.03 -1.17
CA ALA A 129 -11.05 -6.46 -2.34
C ALA A 129 -10.84 -5.31 -3.32
N LYS A 130 -9.60 -5.11 -3.77
CA LYS A 130 -9.28 -4.23 -4.89
C LYS A 130 -9.72 -4.90 -6.17
N LYS A 131 -10.71 -4.32 -6.84
CA LYS A 131 -11.26 -4.84 -8.07
C LYS A 131 -10.25 -4.72 -9.21
N LYS A 132 -10.03 -5.80 -9.95
CA LYS A 132 -9.14 -5.88 -11.12
C LYS A 132 -7.75 -5.28 -10.88
N ALA A 133 -7.16 -5.56 -9.73
CA ALA A 133 -5.92 -4.91 -9.30
C ALA A 133 -4.64 -5.59 -9.79
N ALA A 134 -4.71 -6.85 -10.26
CA ALA A 134 -3.55 -7.55 -10.75
C ALA A 134 -3.80 -8.24 -12.10
N TRP A 135 -2.84 -8.13 -13.02
CA TRP A 135 -2.87 -8.85 -14.29
C TRP A 135 -2.18 -10.20 -14.16
N VAL A 136 -2.94 -11.30 -14.15
CA VAL A 136 -2.44 -12.66 -13.95
C VAL A 136 -2.99 -13.57 -15.06
N ASP A 137 -2.10 -14.27 -15.76
CA ASP A 137 -2.46 -15.26 -16.79
C ASP A 137 -3.47 -14.76 -17.85
N GLY A 138 -3.30 -13.51 -18.29
CA GLY A 138 -4.13 -12.90 -19.35
C GLY A 138 -5.49 -12.37 -18.88
N GLN A 139 -5.72 -12.30 -17.57
CA GLN A 139 -6.95 -11.76 -17.00
C GLN A 139 -6.68 -10.85 -15.81
N TRP A 140 -7.59 -9.92 -15.57
CA TRP A 140 -7.61 -9.10 -14.37
C TRP A 140 -8.19 -9.88 -13.19
N VAL A 141 -7.47 -9.91 -12.09
CA VAL A 141 -7.84 -10.60 -10.85
C VAL A 141 -7.92 -9.59 -9.70
N ASP A 142 -8.90 -9.78 -8.83
CA ASP A 142 -9.08 -8.98 -7.63
C ASP A 142 -8.04 -9.33 -6.57
N LEU A 143 -7.62 -8.34 -5.78
CA LEU A 143 -6.75 -8.54 -4.62
C LEU A 143 -7.56 -8.40 -3.34
N VAL A 144 -7.69 -9.48 -2.59
CA VAL A 144 -8.42 -9.55 -1.32
C VAL A 144 -7.51 -9.11 -0.18
N ALA A 145 -7.99 -8.15 0.60
CA ALA A 145 -7.36 -7.75 1.85
C ALA A 145 -8.03 -8.46 3.04
N MET A 146 -7.20 -8.92 3.95
CA MET A 146 -7.63 -9.51 5.21
C MET A 146 -6.81 -8.97 6.37
N GLY A 147 -7.41 -8.88 7.54
CA GLY A 147 -6.74 -8.40 8.74
C GLY A 147 -7.31 -8.98 10.03
N ILE A 148 -6.59 -8.78 11.12
CA ILE A 148 -7.04 -9.05 12.48
C ILE A 148 -6.45 -7.99 13.41
N VAL A 149 -7.27 -7.47 14.33
CA VAL A 149 -6.84 -6.51 15.35
C VAL A 149 -6.60 -7.21 16.69
N ASP A 150 -5.79 -6.62 17.54
CA ASP A 150 -5.40 -7.19 18.83
C ASP A 150 -6.61 -7.50 19.71
N GLU A 151 -7.61 -6.61 19.72
CA GLU A 151 -8.86 -6.81 20.44
C GLU A 151 -9.57 -8.13 20.07
N ASP A 152 -9.71 -8.41 18.78
CA ASP A 152 -10.36 -9.62 18.27
C ASP A 152 -9.52 -10.87 18.61
N PHE A 153 -8.20 -10.77 18.47
CA PHE A 153 -7.28 -11.84 18.87
C PHE A 153 -7.41 -12.18 20.36
N TRP A 154 -7.36 -11.18 21.24
CA TRP A 154 -7.44 -11.39 22.69
C TRP A 154 -8.84 -11.84 23.13
N ALA A 155 -9.90 -11.40 22.46
CA ALA A 155 -11.26 -11.89 22.71
C ALA A 155 -11.37 -13.40 22.42
N ALA A 156 -10.84 -13.85 21.28
CA ALA A 156 -10.83 -15.27 20.91
C ALA A 156 -10.05 -16.14 21.93
N GLN A 157 -8.94 -15.64 22.48
CA GLN A 157 -8.16 -16.36 23.49
C GLN A 157 -8.90 -16.54 24.81
N LYS A 158 -9.70 -15.55 25.23
CA LYS A 158 -10.53 -15.64 26.44
C LYS A 158 -11.67 -16.65 26.30
N THR A 159 -12.19 -16.84 25.09
CA THR A 159 -13.21 -17.86 24.84
C THR A 159 -12.61 -19.27 24.81
N ALA A 160 -11.38 -19.41 24.31
CA ALA A 160 -10.69 -20.71 24.22
C ALA A 160 -10.14 -21.21 25.57
N ALA A 161 -9.76 -20.31 26.47
CA ALA A 161 -9.28 -20.63 27.81
C ALA A 161 -10.24 -20.03 28.85
N GLY A 162 -10.93 -20.85 29.63
CA GLY A 162 -11.81 -20.40 30.72
C GLY A 162 -11.10 -19.69 31.91
N CYS A 163 -10.04 -18.92 31.68
CA CYS A 163 -9.31 -18.07 32.64
C CYS A 163 -8.39 -17.06 31.90
N PRO A 164 -8.01 -15.91 32.50
CA PRO A 164 -7.80 -14.66 31.77
C PRO A 164 -6.45 -14.58 31.05
N ALA A 165 -6.44 -14.77 29.73
CA ALA A 165 -5.40 -14.16 28.89
C ALA A 165 -5.64 -12.64 28.86
N ALA A 166 -5.06 -11.92 29.83
CA ALA A 166 -5.17 -10.46 29.88
C ALA A 166 -4.28 -9.84 28.80
N ARG A 167 -4.83 -8.83 28.10
CA ARG A 167 -4.08 -7.93 27.22
C ARG A 167 -2.91 -7.36 28.03
N PRO A 168 -1.64 -7.59 27.68
CA PRO A 168 -0.55 -6.89 28.35
C PRO A 168 -0.74 -5.40 28.11
N GLU A 169 -0.68 -4.58 29.17
CA GLU A 169 -0.65 -3.13 29.02
C GLU A 169 0.50 -2.75 28.07
N PRO A 170 0.30 -1.78 27.16
CA PRO A 170 1.36 -1.37 26.26
C PRO A 170 2.53 -0.85 27.10
N LYS A 171 3.55 -1.69 27.26
CA LYS A 171 4.85 -1.26 27.78
C LYS A 171 5.31 -0.16 26.85
N SER A 172 5.62 1.02 27.39
CA SER A 172 6.13 2.14 26.62
C SER A 172 7.18 1.62 25.63
N ALA A 173 6.89 1.78 24.34
CA ALA A 173 7.78 1.33 23.30
C ALA A 173 9.07 2.15 23.46
N ARG A 174 10.10 1.54 24.07
CA ARG A 174 11.45 2.08 23.98
C ARG A 174 11.79 2.07 22.50
N ALA A 175 11.91 3.26 21.92
CA ALA A 175 12.33 3.47 20.56
C ALA A 175 13.56 2.61 20.26
N VAL A 176 13.40 1.59 19.43
CA VAL A 176 14.52 0.89 18.83
C VAL A 176 15.04 1.82 17.75
N PHE A 177 16.02 2.65 18.10
CA PHE A 177 16.76 3.45 17.14
C PHE A 177 17.43 2.51 16.13
N MET A 178 17.09 2.64 14.86
CA MET A 178 17.84 2.03 13.77
C MET A 178 19.27 2.61 13.75
N ASP A 179 20.25 1.71 13.62
CA ASP A 179 21.67 2.03 13.46
C ASP A 179 21.88 2.97 12.25
N ARG A 180 22.59 4.08 12.49
CA ARG A 180 22.89 5.17 11.55
C ARG A 180 23.74 4.78 10.33
N ARG A 181 23.98 3.49 10.07
CA ARG A 181 24.92 3.01 9.03
C ARG A 181 24.27 2.50 7.74
N VAL A 182 22.94 2.56 7.61
CA VAL A 182 22.23 2.11 6.38
C VAL A 182 22.05 3.23 5.34
N VAL A 183 22.22 4.50 5.71
CA VAL A 183 22.01 5.66 4.82
C VAL A 183 23.21 5.94 3.88
N GLN A 184 24.37 5.34 4.12
CA GLN A 184 25.61 5.72 3.42
C GLN A 184 25.89 4.94 2.12
N ARG A 185 25.15 3.86 1.82
CA ARG A 185 25.40 3.01 0.63
C ARG A 185 24.58 3.36 -0.61
N TYR A 186 23.71 4.37 -0.53
CA TYR A 186 22.94 4.89 -1.68
C TYR A 186 23.58 6.12 -2.36
N LYS A 187 24.76 6.56 -1.89
CA LYS A 187 25.41 7.81 -2.34
C LYS A 187 26.35 7.65 -3.55
N ASP A 188 26.65 6.42 -4.00
CA ASP A 188 27.72 6.18 -4.98
C ASP A 188 27.25 5.83 -6.40
N ALA A 189 25.97 6.04 -6.74
CA ALA A 189 25.47 5.76 -8.09
C ALA A 189 24.55 6.87 -8.61
N GLN A 190 25.11 8.06 -8.88
CA GLN A 190 24.48 9.05 -9.75
C GLN A 190 25.51 10.09 -10.24
N ARG A 191 25.86 10.03 -11.53
CA ARG A 191 26.49 11.15 -12.24
C ARG A 191 25.39 12.11 -12.70
N PRO A 192 25.47 13.43 -12.45
CA PRO A 192 24.51 14.38 -12.99
C PRO A 192 24.82 14.71 -14.46
N CYS A 193 23.81 14.60 -15.33
CA CYS A 193 23.79 15.35 -16.59
C CYS A 193 23.37 16.79 -16.27
N SER A 194 24.18 17.75 -16.71
CA SER A 194 23.91 19.18 -16.59
C SER A 194 22.65 19.58 -17.35
N ALA A 195 21.67 20.19 -16.66
CA ALA A 195 20.52 20.82 -17.29
C ALA A 195 20.86 22.26 -17.74
N PRO A 196 20.38 22.71 -18.92
CA PRO A 196 20.55 24.09 -19.36
C PRO A 196 19.62 25.06 -18.61
N THR A 197 20.03 26.32 -18.68
CA THR A 197 19.52 27.50 -17.97
C THR A 197 18.07 27.86 -18.30
N ALA A 198 17.43 28.48 -17.31
CA ALA A 198 16.08 29.03 -17.25
C ALA A 198 15.48 29.51 -18.58
N ALA A 199 14.30 28.97 -18.93
CA ALA A 199 13.39 29.56 -19.88
C ALA A 199 11.92 29.25 -19.50
N GLN A 200 11.14 30.33 -19.38
CA GLN A 200 9.72 30.46 -19.72
C GLN A 200 8.71 29.61 -18.93
N HIS A 201 7.73 30.28 -18.33
CA HIS A 201 6.54 29.68 -17.73
C HIS A 201 5.77 28.89 -18.79
N THR A 202 6.13 27.62 -18.98
CA THR A 202 5.36 26.68 -19.77
C THR A 202 4.26 26.15 -18.86
N THR A 203 3.09 26.75 -18.96
CA THR A 203 1.84 26.21 -18.41
C THR A 203 1.62 24.85 -19.06
N MET A 204 1.60 23.77 -18.29
CA MET A 204 1.49 22.42 -18.86
C MET A 204 0.03 21.98 -18.98
N PHE A 205 -0.78 22.21 -17.95
CA PHE A 205 -2.21 21.91 -17.96
C PHE A 205 -3.03 23.00 -17.30
N GLU A 206 -4.27 23.16 -17.76
CA GLU A 206 -5.20 24.14 -17.25
C GLU A 206 -6.59 23.53 -17.07
N THR A 207 -7.27 23.92 -16.00
CA THR A 207 -8.70 23.65 -15.79
C THR A 207 -9.46 24.98 -15.76
N ALA A 208 -10.71 24.99 -15.27
CA ALA A 208 -11.53 26.20 -15.24
C ALA A 208 -10.88 27.33 -14.40
N HIS A 209 -10.41 27.00 -13.20
CA HIS A 209 -9.89 27.97 -12.24
C HIS A 209 -8.41 27.75 -11.88
N LEU A 210 -7.81 26.63 -12.32
CA LEU A 210 -6.48 26.24 -11.87
C LEU A 210 -5.47 26.11 -12.99
N LEU A 211 -4.23 26.43 -12.66
CA LEU A 211 -3.03 26.08 -13.42
C LEU A 211 -2.37 24.89 -12.74
N LEU A 212 -2.09 23.84 -13.51
CA LEU A 212 -1.41 22.64 -13.03
C LEU A 212 -0.09 22.53 -13.77
N ARG A 213 1.01 22.67 -13.02
CA ARG A 213 2.36 22.74 -13.57
C ARG A 213 3.33 21.86 -12.82
N GLY A 214 4.47 21.59 -13.44
CA GLY A 214 5.58 20.89 -12.80
C GLY A 214 6.12 21.65 -11.58
N TYR A 215 6.64 20.89 -10.62
CA TYR A 215 7.33 21.41 -9.44
C TYR A 215 8.57 22.21 -9.81
N ARG A 216 8.82 23.29 -9.06
CA ARG A 216 10.02 24.12 -9.12
C ARG A 216 10.63 24.21 -7.73
N LYS A 217 11.94 24.44 -7.66
CA LYS A 217 12.63 24.64 -6.38
C LYS A 217 12.04 25.81 -5.57
N SER A 218 11.49 26.83 -6.22
CA SER A 218 10.78 27.94 -5.57
C SER A 218 9.51 27.52 -4.84
N ASP A 219 8.93 26.35 -5.16
CA ASP A 219 7.71 25.85 -4.52
C ASP A 219 8.00 25.11 -3.20
N ALA A 220 9.28 24.86 -2.89
CA ALA A 220 9.70 24.10 -1.72
C ALA A 220 9.16 24.72 -0.42
N ASP A 221 9.16 26.05 -0.32
CA ASP A 221 8.69 26.77 0.86
C ASP A 221 7.17 26.60 1.03
N ALA A 222 6.39 26.86 -0.02
CA ALA A 222 4.94 26.71 0.02
C ALA A 222 4.50 25.26 0.32
N LEU A 223 5.19 24.27 -0.25
CA LEU A 223 4.95 22.85 0.03
C LEU A 223 5.28 22.48 1.47
N HIS A 224 6.40 22.98 1.99
CA HIS A 224 6.83 22.75 3.37
C HIS A 224 5.91 23.41 4.38
N ASP A 225 5.48 24.65 4.14
CA ASP A 225 4.54 25.38 4.97
C ASP A 225 3.16 24.71 5.00
N SER A 226 2.67 24.29 3.82
CA SER A 226 1.43 23.50 3.71
C SER A 226 1.53 22.21 4.51
N TRP A 227 2.66 21.50 4.41
CA TRP A 227 2.91 20.28 5.18
C TRP A 227 3.14 20.53 6.68
N ASN A 228 3.54 21.74 7.08
CA ASN A 228 3.66 22.16 8.48
C ASN A 228 2.36 22.73 9.07
N THR A 229 1.27 22.71 8.30
CA THR A 229 -0.04 23.09 8.80
C THR A 229 -0.68 21.91 9.50
N TYR A 230 -0.99 22.06 10.79
CA TYR A 230 -1.58 21.00 11.61
C TYR A 230 -2.82 20.34 10.97
N ALA A 231 -3.76 21.17 10.47
CA ALA A 231 -4.98 20.68 9.83
C ALA A 231 -4.70 19.83 8.57
N VAL A 232 -3.59 20.08 7.87
CA VAL A 232 -3.15 19.29 6.72
C VAL A 232 -2.53 17.98 7.19
N GLN A 233 -1.59 18.02 8.15
CA GLN A 233 -0.91 16.81 8.65
C GLN A 233 -1.89 15.76 9.18
N VAL A 234 -2.82 16.16 10.05
CA VAL A 234 -3.79 15.23 10.67
C VAL A 234 -4.60 14.44 9.65
N LEU A 235 -4.79 14.99 8.45
CA LEU A 235 -5.58 14.37 7.38
C LEU A 235 -4.75 13.75 6.26
N ALA A 236 -3.45 14.05 6.19
CA ALA A 236 -2.56 13.67 5.09
C ALA A 236 -1.45 12.68 5.49
N THR A 237 -1.23 12.47 6.79
CA THR A 237 -0.28 11.48 7.31
C THR A 237 -0.93 10.56 8.34
N THR A 238 -0.51 9.30 8.38
CA THR A 238 -0.76 8.39 9.51
C THR A 238 0.41 8.37 10.51
N GLY A 239 1.52 9.04 10.17
CA GLY A 239 2.66 9.20 11.06
C GLY A 239 2.50 10.34 12.06
N TYR A 240 3.60 10.69 12.73
CA TYR A 240 3.59 11.75 13.75
C TYR A 240 3.21 13.11 13.19
N VAL A 241 2.25 13.77 13.84
CA VAL A 241 1.89 15.16 13.60
C VAL A 241 2.86 16.05 14.37
N VAL A 242 3.90 16.54 13.70
CA VAL A 242 4.99 17.33 14.29
C VAL A 242 5.49 18.40 13.33
N PRO A 243 6.04 19.52 13.85
CA PRO A 243 6.74 20.48 13.02
C PRO A 243 7.94 19.84 12.32
N HIS A 244 7.99 19.98 11.01
CA HIS A 244 9.09 19.52 10.18
C HIS A 244 10.14 20.61 10.01
N PRO A 245 11.43 20.33 10.27
CA PRO A 245 12.51 21.29 10.08
C PRO A 245 12.75 21.59 8.60
N GLU A 246 13.52 22.63 8.31
CA GLU A 246 13.93 23.04 6.96
C GLU A 246 14.53 21.88 6.14
N SER A 247 15.32 21.02 6.77
CA SER A 247 15.92 19.85 6.14
C SER A 247 14.90 18.85 5.59
N TYR A 248 13.65 18.90 6.05
CA TYR A 248 12.57 18.07 5.54
C TYR A 248 12.19 18.43 4.10
N LYS A 249 12.51 19.63 3.59
CA LYS A 249 12.30 19.99 2.18
C LYS A 249 12.97 19.02 1.21
N ALA A 250 14.09 18.40 1.61
CA ALA A 250 14.78 17.39 0.82
C ALA A 250 13.91 16.13 0.57
N SER A 251 12.90 15.87 1.42
CA SER A 251 11.94 14.79 1.17
C SER A 251 11.17 14.99 -0.13
N THR A 252 10.93 16.23 -0.57
CA THR A 252 10.22 16.53 -1.82
C THR A 252 10.85 15.82 -3.03
N GLU A 253 12.19 15.74 -3.09
CA GLU A 253 12.88 15.05 -4.19
C GLU A 253 12.54 13.55 -4.23
N TRP A 254 12.39 12.92 -3.06
CA TRP A 254 11.96 11.53 -2.97
C TRP A 254 10.53 11.35 -3.49
N TRP A 255 9.61 12.26 -3.16
CA TRP A 255 8.23 12.21 -3.63
C TRP A 255 8.14 12.38 -5.14
N LEU A 256 8.93 13.32 -5.69
CA LEU A 256 9.00 13.57 -7.13
C LEU A 256 9.56 12.34 -7.88
N ALA A 257 10.58 11.69 -7.34
CA ALA A 257 11.20 10.52 -7.96
C ALA A 257 10.28 9.29 -8.03
N GLN A 258 9.30 9.19 -7.13
CA GLN A 258 8.34 8.08 -7.08
C GLN A 258 7.03 8.37 -7.85
N ALA A 259 6.83 9.62 -8.28
CA ALA A 259 5.61 10.04 -8.93
C ALA A 259 5.67 9.83 -10.45
N LEU A 260 4.67 9.17 -11.00
CA LEU A 260 4.40 9.19 -12.45
C LEU A 260 3.98 10.59 -12.90
N LEU A 261 3.20 11.27 -12.06
CA LEU A 261 2.75 12.64 -12.25
C LEU A 261 2.83 13.36 -10.91
N PHE A 262 3.43 14.54 -10.89
CA PHE A 262 3.39 15.45 -9.74
C PHE A 262 3.12 16.86 -10.24
N VAL A 263 2.01 17.45 -9.81
CA VAL A 263 1.61 18.80 -10.18
C VAL A 263 1.49 19.69 -8.96
N VAL A 264 2.07 20.87 -9.10
CA VAL A 264 1.78 22.02 -8.24
C VAL A 264 0.58 22.74 -8.83
N VAL A 265 -0.37 23.06 -7.96
CA VAL A 265 -1.65 23.66 -8.33
C VAL A 265 -1.65 25.12 -7.90
N GLU A 266 -1.92 26.01 -8.84
CA GLU A 266 -2.04 27.46 -8.63
C GLU A 266 -3.42 27.94 -9.05
N ASP A 267 -3.92 28.94 -8.34
CA ASP A 267 -5.15 29.64 -8.69
C ASP A 267 -4.88 30.60 -9.85
N LYS A 268 -5.71 30.55 -10.89
CA LYS A 268 -5.52 31.35 -12.12
C LYS A 268 -5.62 32.86 -11.88
N GLU A 269 -6.53 33.28 -11.00
CA GLU A 269 -6.82 34.69 -10.79
C GLU A 269 -5.73 35.36 -9.94
N SER A 270 -5.36 34.71 -8.83
CA SER A 270 -4.41 35.28 -7.87
C SER A 270 -2.96 34.85 -8.09
N GLY A 271 -2.71 33.80 -8.87
CA GLY A 271 -1.39 33.18 -9.03
C GLY A 271 -0.86 32.51 -7.76
N LYS A 272 -1.69 32.32 -6.74
CA LYS A 272 -1.28 31.76 -5.45
C LYS A 272 -1.24 30.24 -5.49
N TYR A 273 -0.34 29.67 -4.68
CA TYR A 273 -0.28 28.23 -4.43
C TYR A 273 -1.57 27.75 -3.75
N VAL A 274 -2.21 26.76 -4.36
CA VAL A 274 -3.44 26.11 -3.86
C VAL A 274 -3.11 24.80 -3.17
N GLY A 275 -2.17 24.05 -3.73
CA GLY A 275 -1.85 22.71 -3.25
C GLY A 275 -1.04 21.89 -4.26
N ARG A 276 -1.12 20.57 -4.10
CA ARG A 276 -0.51 19.59 -5.00
C ARG A 276 -1.40 18.40 -5.25
N ALA A 277 -1.17 17.75 -6.38
CA ALA A 277 -1.72 16.44 -6.68
C ALA A 277 -0.67 15.56 -7.35
N SER A 278 -0.79 14.24 -7.19
CA SER A 278 0.15 13.29 -7.77
C SER A 278 -0.47 11.94 -8.07
N LEU A 279 0.09 11.25 -9.07
CA LEU A 279 -0.09 9.83 -9.35
C LEU A 279 1.24 9.11 -9.10
N ARG A 280 1.23 8.03 -8.34
CA ARG A 280 2.44 7.24 -8.02
C ARG A 280 2.18 5.74 -8.10
N GLY A 281 3.25 4.95 -8.06
CA GLY A 281 3.15 3.49 -7.93
C GLY A 281 2.69 2.72 -9.18
N ALA A 282 2.44 3.43 -10.29
CA ALA A 282 2.06 2.80 -11.55
C ALA A 282 3.16 1.90 -12.09
N THR A 283 2.85 0.61 -12.23
CA THR A 283 3.72 -0.35 -12.92
C THR A 283 3.20 -0.61 -14.33
N PRO A 284 4.07 -0.92 -15.31
CA PRO A 284 3.63 -1.26 -16.66
C PRO A 284 2.69 -2.47 -16.72
N ARG A 285 2.79 -3.39 -15.75
CA ARG A 285 1.99 -4.61 -15.69
C ARG A 285 0.57 -4.32 -15.21
N ASP A 286 0.45 -3.71 -14.04
CA ASP A 286 -0.84 -3.61 -13.35
C ASP A 286 -1.58 -2.30 -13.69
N ARG A 287 -0.84 -1.27 -14.14
CA ARG A 287 -1.39 0.02 -14.58
C ARG A 287 -2.37 0.64 -13.56
N ASP A 288 -2.14 0.39 -12.27
CA ASP A 288 -2.81 1.02 -11.13
C ASP A 288 -1.92 2.13 -10.58
N ALA A 289 -2.43 3.36 -10.51
CA ALA A 289 -1.73 4.47 -9.89
C ALA A 289 -2.46 4.96 -8.63
N GLU A 290 -1.70 5.19 -7.56
CA GLU A 290 -2.22 5.79 -6.35
C GLU A 290 -2.31 7.31 -6.50
N VAL A 291 -3.52 7.83 -6.32
CA VAL A 291 -3.85 9.24 -6.30
C VAL A 291 -3.57 9.83 -4.93
N ALA A 292 -2.89 10.97 -4.90
CA ALA A 292 -2.81 11.80 -3.71
C ALA A 292 -3.10 13.27 -4.05
N ILE A 293 -3.82 13.93 -3.15
CA ILE A 293 -4.16 15.34 -3.23
C ILE A 293 -3.97 15.97 -1.85
N SER A 294 -3.38 17.17 -1.81
CA SER A 294 -3.31 17.98 -0.60
C SER A 294 -3.43 19.45 -0.96
N LEU A 295 -4.36 20.14 -0.31
CA LEU A 295 -4.65 21.57 -0.53
C LEU A 295 -4.43 22.33 0.76
N SER A 296 -3.98 23.58 0.67
CA SER A 296 -3.88 24.44 1.85
C SER A 296 -5.28 24.83 2.36
N PRO A 297 -5.49 24.97 3.70
CA PRO A 297 -6.82 25.12 4.29
C PRO A 297 -7.68 26.27 3.76
N GLU A 298 -7.04 27.37 3.36
CA GLU A 298 -7.68 28.55 2.79
C GLU A 298 -8.41 28.28 1.45
N TRP A 299 -8.13 27.16 0.79
CA TRP A 299 -8.76 26.73 -0.46
C TRP A 299 -9.83 25.64 -0.26
N TRP A 300 -10.05 25.20 0.97
CA TRP A 300 -11.03 24.16 1.27
C TRP A 300 -12.48 24.67 1.15
N GLY A 301 -13.39 23.76 0.79
CA GLY A 301 -14.82 24.08 0.68
C GLY A 301 -15.22 24.91 -0.55
N LYS A 302 -14.27 25.25 -1.43
CA LYS A 302 -14.50 26.07 -2.63
C LYS A 302 -14.64 25.29 -3.95
N GLY A 303 -14.65 23.96 -3.89
CA GLY A 303 -14.77 23.09 -5.08
C GLY A 303 -13.46 22.72 -5.78
N TYR A 304 -12.33 23.36 -5.47
CA TYR A 304 -11.03 23.06 -6.09
C TYR A 304 -10.60 21.58 -5.99
N GLY A 305 -10.89 20.92 -4.87
CA GLY A 305 -10.61 19.48 -4.74
C GLY A 305 -11.37 18.62 -5.76
N THR A 306 -12.61 18.98 -6.07
CA THR A 306 -13.41 18.31 -7.11
C THR A 306 -12.83 18.56 -8.48
N GLU A 307 -12.47 19.81 -8.78
CA GLU A 307 -11.87 20.19 -10.06
C GLU A 307 -10.56 19.42 -10.34
N ILE A 308 -9.66 19.39 -9.35
CA ILE A 308 -8.35 18.70 -9.46
C ILE A 308 -8.56 17.19 -9.61
N MET A 309 -9.40 16.57 -8.77
CA MET A 309 -9.63 15.13 -8.80
C MET A 309 -10.30 14.69 -10.11
N THR A 310 -11.26 15.47 -10.61
CA THR A 310 -11.92 15.17 -11.90
C THR A 310 -10.91 15.19 -13.04
N TRP A 311 -10.05 16.21 -13.09
CA TRP A 311 -8.97 16.29 -14.06
C TRP A 311 -7.98 15.14 -13.92
N LEU A 312 -7.56 14.81 -12.70
CA LEU A 312 -6.57 13.76 -12.45
C LEU A 312 -7.08 12.38 -12.88
N VAL A 313 -8.37 12.11 -12.63
CA VAL A 313 -9.03 10.87 -13.05
C VAL A 313 -9.12 10.79 -14.57
N ASP A 314 -9.60 11.85 -15.23
CA ASP A 314 -9.70 11.88 -16.69
C ASP A 314 -8.32 11.73 -17.35
N TYR A 315 -7.32 12.47 -16.87
CA TYR A 315 -5.95 12.39 -17.37
C TYR A 315 -5.31 11.01 -17.11
N GLY A 316 -5.58 10.41 -15.94
CA GLY A 316 -5.10 9.07 -15.60
C GLY A 316 -5.58 8.01 -16.60
N PHE A 317 -6.89 8.01 -16.92
CA PHE A 317 -7.46 7.04 -17.85
C PHE A 317 -7.16 7.38 -19.32
N ARG A 318 -7.46 8.61 -19.76
CA ARG A 318 -7.37 9.00 -21.18
C ARG A 318 -5.97 9.41 -21.60
N GLY A 319 -5.24 10.12 -20.73
CA GLY A 319 -3.91 10.64 -21.01
C GLY A 319 -2.80 9.61 -20.80
N LEU A 320 -2.88 8.85 -19.70
CA LEU A 320 -1.84 7.88 -19.30
C LEU A 320 -2.20 6.42 -19.62
N GLY A 321 -3.43 6.13 -20.02
CA GLY A 321 -3.87 4.76 -20.36
C GLY A 321 -3.81 3.81 -19.17
N LEU A 322 -4.02 4.33 -17.96
CA LEU A 322 -4.08 3.52 -16.74
C LEU A 322 -5.32 2.63 -16.75
N HIS A 323 -5.20 1.44 -16.17
CA HIS A 323 -6.32 0.52 -15.99
C HIS A 323 -7.15 0.89 -14.76
N ARG A 324 -6.49 1.49 -13.76
CA ARG A 324 -7.06 1.69 -12.43
C ARG A 324 -6.41 2.89 -11.74
N LEU A 325 -7.19 3.55 -10.91
CA LEU A 325 -6.72 4.55 -9.95
C LEU A 325 -7.16 4.14 -8.55
N SER A 326 -6.24 4.23 -7.60
CA SER A 326 -6.47 3.88 -6.20
C SER A 326 -6.15 5.06 -5.29
N LEU A 327 -6.74 5.09 -4.09
CA LEU A 327 -6.40 6.04 -3.04
C LEU A 327 -6.73 5.45 -1.67
N SER A 328 -6.21 6.08 -0.62
CA SER A 328 -6.57 5.77 0.76
C SER A 328 -6.89 7.04 1.54
N ALA A 329 -7.81 6.93 2.49
CA ALA A 329 -8.13 7.99 3.44
C ALA A 329 -8.59 7.40 4.78
N THR A 330 -8.36 8.14 5.86
CA THR A 330 -8.89 7.79 7.19
C THR A 330 -10.41 8.00 7.23
N SER A 331 -11.11 7.18 8.02
CA SER A 331 -12.57 7.24 8.21
C SER A 331 -13.08 8.59 8.70
N ASN A 332 -12.26 9.34 9.42
CA ASN A 332 -12.61 10.68 9.91
C ASN A 332 -12.52 11.79 8.85
N ASN A 333 -11.90 11.54 7.70
CA ASN A 333 -11.78 12.52 6.61
C ASN A 333 -13.01 12.52 5.71
N ASN A 334 -14.18 12.80 6.31
CA ASN A 334 -15.48 12.77 5.64
C ASN A 334 -15.54 13.65 4.38
N ARG A 335 -14.80 14.77 4.39
CA ARG A 335 -14.73 15.67 3.23
C ARG A 335 -14.05 15.02 2.04
N ALA A 336 -12.90 14.37 2.25
CA ALA A 336 -12.18 13.69 1.18
C ALA A 336 -12.99 12.48 0.68
N LEU A 337 -13.57 11.69 1.57
CA LEU A 337 -14.41 10.55 1.20
C LEU A 337 -15.63 10.98 0.36
N ALA A 338 -16.31 12.05 0.74
CA ALA A 338 -17.43 12.60 -0.05
C ALA A 338 -16.98 13.09 -1.44
N LEU A 339 -15.81 13.74 -1.51
CA LEU A 339 -15.20 14.15 -2.77
C LEU A 339 -14.88 12.94 -3.66
N TYR A 340 -14.23 11.91 -3.13
CA TYR A 340 -13.84 10.73 -3.89
C TYR A 340 -15.05 9.98 -4.44
N LYS A 341 -16.08 9.78 -3.62
CA LYS A 341 -17.37 9.21 -4.05
C LYS A 341 -18.01 10.03 -5.17
N LYS A 342 -17.99 11.37 -5.06
CA LYS A 342 -18.54 12.27 -6.08
C LYS A 342 -17.82 12.14 -7.42
N VAL A 343 -16.50 11.91 -7.42
CA VAL A 343 -15.70 11.74 -8.65
C VAL A 343 -15.79 10.31 -9.21
N GLY A 344 -16.47 9.40 -8.50
CA GLY A 344 -16.75 8.05 -8.97
C GLY A 344 -15.88 6.95 -8.38
N PHE A 345 -15.04 7.25 -7.38
CA PHE A 345 -14.36 6.21 -6.61
C PHE A 345 -15.36 5.41 -5.76
N VAL A 346 -15.14 4.11 -5.68
CA VAL A 346 -15.90 3.20 -4.81
C VAL A 346 -15.03 2.71 -3.66
N GLU A 347 -15.64 2.50 -2.49
CA GLU A 347 -14.98 1.88 -1.35
C GLU A 347 -14.73 0.40 -1.64
N GLU A 348 -13.48 -0.04 -1.50
CA GLU A 348 -13.07 -1.40 -1.84
C GLU A 348 -12.56 -2.18 -0.63
N ILE A 349 -11.80 -1.51 0.25
CA ILE A 349 -11.26 -2.11 1.47
C ILE A 349 -11.48 -1.16 2.64
N VAL A 350 -11.91 -1.71 3.77
CA VAL A 350 -11.95 -1.01 5.07
C VAL A 350 -11.00 -1.73 6.03
N ARG A 351 -9.79 -1.19 6.17
CA ARG A 351 -8.79 -1.66 7.13
C ARG A 351 -9.16 -1.15 8.51
N LYS A 352 -9.70 -2.02 9.35
CA LYS A 352 -10.20 -1.65 10.68
C LYS A 352 -9.07 -1.22 11.61
N LYS A 353 -9.23 -0.09 12.30
CA LYS A 353 -8.30 0.43 13.31
C LYS A 353 -6.84 0.45 12.81
N ALA A 354 -6.64 0.90 11.57
CA ALA A 354 -5.36 0.82 10.88
C ALA A 354 -4.52 2.08 10.99
N ALA A 355 -5.08 3.20 11.45
CA ALA A 355 -4.36 4.45 11.65
C ALA A 355 -4.63 5.01 13.06
N TRP A 356 -3.58 5.44 13.76
CA TRP A 356 -3.75 6.18 15.02
C TRP A 356 -3.81 7.69 14.75
N SER A 357 -4.93 8.32 15.07
CA SER A 357 -5.12 9.76 14.85
C SER A 357 -5.95 10.36 15.97
N GLU A 358 -5.54 11.52 16.48
CA GLU A 358 -6.30 12.30 17.47
C GLU A 358 -6.75 11.47 18.70
N GLY A 359 -5.86 10.60 19.20
CA GLY A 359 -6.08 9.83 20.42
C GLY A 359 -6.98 8.60 20.27
N ARG A 360 -7.34 8.21 19.04
CA ARG A 360 -8.12 7.00 18.77
C ARG A 360 -7.64 6.28 17.51
N TRP A 361 -8.00 5.00 17.41
CA TRP A 361 -7.82 4.24 16.18
C TRP A 361 -8.94 4.57 15.21
N GLU A 362 -8.55 4.93 13.99
CA GLU A 362 -9.41 5.18 12.85
C GLU A 362 -9.27 4.04 11.84
N ASP A 363 -10.34 3.80 11.09
CA ASP A 363 -10.29 2.87 9.96
C ASP A 363 -9.61 3.58 8.78
N VAL A 364 -8.90 2.82 7.96
CA VAL A 364 -8.37 3.31 6.68
C VAL A 364 -9.21 2.72 5.57
N ILE A 365 -9.83 3.60 4.78
CA ILE A 365 -10.68 3.25 3.66
C ILE A 365 -9.83 3.36 2.40
N GLU A 366 -9.65 2.24 1.71
CA GLU A 366 -9.07 2.22 0.38
C GLU A 366 -10.19 2.24 -0.65
N MET A 367 -10.04 3.12 -1.63
CA MET A 367 -11.02 3.31 -2.68
C MET A 367 -10.34 3.14 -4.04
N GLY A 368 -11.11 2.71 -5.02
CA GLY A 368 -10.64 2.51 -6.38
C GLY A 368 -11.65 2.93 -7.43
N ILE A 369 -11.16 3.18 -8.63
CA ILE A 369 -11.95 3.26 -9.86
C ILE A 369 -11.18 2.52 -10.95
N VAL A 370 -11.87 1.66 -11.69
CA VAL A 370 -11.32 0.90 -12.83
C VAL A 370 -11.82 1.49 -14.14
N GLU A 371 -11.07 1.30 -15.22
CA GLU A 371 -11.34 1.91 -16.53
C GLU A 371 -12.77 1.63 -17.04
N ASP A 372 -13.30 0.42 -16.79
CA ASP A 372 -14.67 0.05 -17.16
C ASP A 372 -15.72 0.87 -16.40
N ASP A 373 -15.48 1.10 -15.11
CA ASP A 373 -16.41 1.83 -14.25
C ASP A 373 -16.40 3.32 -14.63
N PHE A 374 -15.22 3.88 -14.92
CA PHE A 374 -15.05 5.23 -15.48
C PHE A 374 -15.77 5.39 -16.82
N ALA A 375 -15.59 4.45 -17.76
CA ALA A 375 -16.23 4.50 -19.07
C ALA A 375 -17.76 4.47 -18.97
N ARG A 376 -18.31 3.67 -18.04
CA ARG A 376 -19.77 3.64 -17.79
C ARG A 376 -20.29 4.96 -17.21
N HIS A 377 -19.59 5.58 -16.27
CA HIS A 377 -20.01 6.88 -15.73
C HIS A 377 -20.05 7.97 -16.80
N ALA A 378 -19.02 8.04 -17.66
CA ALA A 378 -18.97 9.01 -18.76
C ALA A 378 -20.13 8.84 -19.77
N GLN A 379 -20.57 7.59 -20.01
CA GLN A 379 -21.73 7.31 -20.87
C GLN A 379 -23.04 7.79 -20.25
N THR A 380 -23.24 7.58 -18.95
CA THR A 380 -24.44 8.04 -18.22
C THR A 380 -24.55 9.56 -18.24
N GLU A 381 -23.47 10.29 -17.96
CA GLU A 381 -23.45 11.77 -18.01
C GLU A 381 -23.76 12.31 -19.42
N THR A 382 -23.26 11.63 -20.45
CA THR A 382 -23.55 11.99 -21.85
C THR A 382 -25.02 11.76 -22.22
N LEU A 383 -25.67 10.76 -21.62
CA LEU A 383 -27.09 10.47 -21.86
C LEU A 383 -28.01 11.41 -21.10
N GLU A 384 -27.64 11.80 -19.88
CA GLU A 384 -28.41 12.77 -19.07
C GLU A 384 -28.32 14.19 -19.64
N SER A 385 -27.15 14.62 -20.09
CA SER A 385 -26.96 15.93 -20.73
C SER A 385 -27.69 16.09 -22.07
N LYS A 386 -28.05 14.99 -22.74
CA LYS A 386 -28.86 14.99 -23.97
C LYS A 386 -30.37 14.98 -23.72
N LYS A 387 -30.81 14.78 -22.47
CA LYS A 387 -32.24 14.78 -22.08
C LYS A 387 -32.74 16.13 -21.55
N VAL A 388 -31.82 17.07 -21.30
CA VAL A 388 -32.08 18.47 -20.97
C VAL A 388 -32.05 19.28 -22.26
#